data_AF-X1ERP9-F1
#
_entry.id   AF-X1ERP9-F1
#
_cell.length_a   1.000
_cell.length_b   1.000
_cell.length_c   1.000
_cell.angle_alpha   90.00
_cell.angle_beta   90.00
_cell.angle_gamma   90.00
#
_symmetry.space_group_name_H-M   'P 1'
#
loop_
_entity.id
_entity.type
_entity.pdbx_description
1 polymer ?
#
loop_
_entity_poly.entity_id
_entity_poly.type
_entity_poly.pdbx_seq_one_letter_code
_entity_poly.pdbx_strand_id
1 'polypeptide(L)' 'PLTAVSVAALTIYDMCKAIDRGMTIQDIHLVEKSGGQSGHYQGKSKMEN' A
#
# COMPACT_ATOMS: atom_id res chain seq x y z
N PRO A 1 -3.81 -8.01 3.16
CA PRO A 1 -2.58 -8.51 2.48
C PRO A 1 -1.99 -7.43 1.59
N LEU A 2 -0.67 -7.21 1.63
CA LEU A 2 -0.02 -6.15 0.84
C LEU A 2 -0.14 -6.40 -0.67
N THR A 3 -0.14 -7.67 -1.10
CA THR A 3 -0.30 -8.04 -2.51
C THR A 3 -1.58 -7.48 -3.14
N ALA A 4 -2.71 -7.55 -2.42
CA ALA A 4 -3.98 -7.03 -2.94
C ALA A 4 -3.94 -5.50 -3.14
N VAL A 5 -3.31 -4.79 -2.20
CA VAL A 5 -3.12 -3.34 -2.28
C VAL A 5 -2.21 -2.98 -3.45
N SER A 6 -1.10 -3.70 -3.63
CA SER A 6 -0.19 -3.50 -4.77
C SER A 6 -0.91 -3.70 -6.11
N VAL A 7 -1.71 -4.76 -6.25
CA VAL A 7 -2.46 -5.00 -7.50
C VAL A 7 -3.46 -3.88 -7.76
N ALA A 8 -4.22 -3.44 -6.74
CA ALA A 8 -5.17 -2.35 -6.90
C ALA A 8 -4.48 -1.03 -7.30
N ALA A 9 -3.34 -0.71 -6.68
CA ALA A 9 -2.56 0.48 -7.04
C ALA A 9 -2.01 0.40 -8.47
N LEU A 10 -1.56 -0.79 -8.90
CA LEU A 10 -1.12 -1.03 -10.28
C LEU A 10 -2.28 -0.90 -11.28
N THR A 11 -3.49 -1.31 -10.92
CA THR A 11 -4.68 -1.09 -11.77
C THR A 11 -4.93 0.40 -11.99
N ILE A 12 -4.79 1.23 -10.93
CA ILE A 12 -4.92 2.68 -11.06
C ILE A 12 -3.81 3.25 -11.94
N TYR A 13 -2.57 2.81 -11.76
CA TYR A 13 -1.47 3.21 -12.63
C TYR A 13 -1.77 2.85 -14.10
N ASP A 14 -2.30 1.65 -14.36
CA ASP A 14 -2.62 1.20 -15.72
C ASP A 14 -3.66 2.09 -16.42
N MET A 15 -4.65 2.57 -15.68
CA MET A 15 -5.67 3.49 -16.20
C MET A 15 -5.11 4.90 -16.46
N CYS A 16 -4.15 5.36 -15.65
CA CYS A 16 -3.67 6.75 -15.68
C CYS A 16 -2.34 6.94 -16.43
N LYS A 17 -1.62 5.86 -16.76
CA LYS A 17 -0.28 5.92 -17.40
C LYS A 17 -0.22 6.67 -18.73
N ALA A 18 -1.36 6.83 -19.40
CA ALA A 18 -1.44 7.61 -20.64
C ALA A 18 -1.36 9.13 -20.38
N ILE A 19 -1.80 9.57 -19.20
CA ILE A 19 -1.82 10.97 -18.78
C ILE A 19 -0.47 11.33 -18.16
N ASP A 20 0.02 10.52 -17.23
CA ASP A 20 1.31 10.70 -16.58
C ASP A 20 2.00 9.35 -16.37
N ARG A 21 3.16 9.19 -17.00
CA ARG A 21 4.01 8.00 -16.87
C ARG A 21 4.94 8.07 -15.65
N GLY A 22 5.14 9.27 -15.11
CA GLY A 22 6.00 9.54 -13.95
C GLY A 22 5.34 9.27 -12.61
N MET A 23 4.07 8.85 -12.58
CA MET A 23 3.36 8.49 -11.36
C MET A 23 4.14 7.46 -10.53
N THR A 24 4.22 7.68 -9.22
CA THR A 24 4.87 6.75 -8.29
C THR A 24 3.85 6.24 -7.28
N ILE A 25 3.82 4.91 -7.08
CA ILE A 25 3.09 4.28 -5.97
C ILE A 25 4.03 4.24 -4.77
N GLN A 26 3.63 4.86 -3.66
CA GLN A 26 4.45 4.99 -2.44
C GLN A 26 3.67 4.51 -1.21
N ASP A 27 4.38 4.35 -0.08
CA ASP A 27 3.82 4.07 1.25
C ASP A 27 2.93 2.82 1.38
N ILE A 28 3.18 1.77 0.58
CA ILE A 28 2.54 0.47 0.81
C ILE A 28 3.16 -0.19 2.05
N HIS A 29 2.41 -0.26 3.14
CA HIS A 29 2.83 -0.90 4.38
C HIS A 29 1.66 -1.54 5.13
N LEU A 30 1.99 -2.42 6.08
CA LEU A 30 1.00 -3.08 6.93
C LEU A 30 0.60 -2.14 8.07
N VAL A 31 -0.68 -1.79 8.13
CA VAL A 31 -1.21 -0.91 9.20
C VAL A 31 -1.52 -1.70 10.46
N GLU A 32 -2.03 -2.92 10.32
CA GLU A 32 -2.39 -3.76 11.45
C GLU A 32 -2.33 -5.22 11.04
N LYS A 33 -1.94 -6.07 11.98
CA LYS A 33 -2.16 -7.51 11.90
C LYS A 33 -2.46 -8.03 13.29
N SER A 34 -3.55 -8.76 13.45
CA SER A 34 -3.86 -9.51 14.66
C SER A 34 -3.66 -11.01 14.45
N GLY A 35 -3.25 -11.71 15.50
CA GLY A 35 -3.14 -13.17 15.52
C GLY A 35 -1.80 -13.77 15.04
N GLY A 36 -1.67 -15.08 15.25
CA GLY A 36 -0.43 -15.84 15.06
C GLY A 36 0.51 -15.77 16.27
N GLN A 37 1.63 -16.50 16.21
CA GLN A 37 2.61 -16.56 17.30
C GLN A 37 3.19 -15.18 17.69
N SER A 38 3.23 -14.25 16.73
CA SER A 38 3.72 -12.88 16.92
C SER A 38 2.72 -11.95 17.61
N GLY A 39 1.47 -12.38 17.83
CA GLY A 39 0.46 -11.55 18.48
C GLY A 39 -0.02 -10.38 17.62
N HIS A 40 -0.39 -9.28 18.26
CA HIS A 40 -0.91 -8.09 17.60
C HIS A 40 0.21 -7.14 17.18
N TYR A 41 0.18 -6.73 15.93
CA TYR A 41 1.08 -5.75 15.32
C TYR A 41 0.27 -4.54 14.89
N GLN A 42 0.74 -3.35 15.28
CA GLN A 42 0.22 -2.07 14.85
C GLN A 42 1.36 -1.30 14.16
N GLY A 43 1.20 -1.08 12.86
CA GLY A 43 2.14 -0.34 12.04
C GLY A 43 2.07 1.16 12.30
N LYS A 44 3.19 1.86 12.07
CA LYS A 44 3.23 3.32 12.16
C LYS A 44 2.68 3.89 10.86
N SER A 45 1.53 4.55 10.91
CA SER A 45 1.11 5.42 9.81
C SER A 45 2.00 6.67 9.85
N LYS A 46 2.81 6.87 8.80
CA LYS A 46 3.39 8.19 8.54
C LYS A 46 2.24 9.08 8.05
N MET A 47 1.69 9.93 8.91
CA MET A 47 1.08 11.15 8.43
C MET A 47 2.23 12.08 8.09
N GLU A 48 2.56 12.21 6.80
CA GLU A 48 3.37 13.34 6.34
C GLU A 48 2.50 14.61 6.40
N ASN A 49 3.09 15.67 6.95
CA ASN A 49 2.48 16.95 7.26
C ASN A 49 2.67 17.94 6.11
#